data_AF-A0A1I6ITT0-F1
#
_entry.id   AF-A0A1I6ITT0-F1
#
_cell.length_a   1.000
_cell.length_b   1.000
_cell.length_c   1.000
_cell.angle_alpha   90.00
_cell.angle_beta   90.00
_cell.angle_gamma   90.00
#
_symmetry.space_group_name_H-M   'P 1'
#
loop_
_entity.id
_entity.type
_entity.pdbx_description
1 polymer ?
#
loop_
_entity_poly.entity_id
_entity_poly.type
_entity_poly.pdbx_seq_one_letter_code
_entity_poly.pdbx_strand_id
1 'polypeptide(L)'
;MRSQSYTATARWFDGVENRPQEVRVRLSRHHLEFMPWPPRPQASSSMPPSEAELAASRPSLPGLRRYTRKGLSVGEWWRGSPTPVGLPDGGTLWIPADNAMGRALGGQSLTTQLISSWAMSLCCLVALIALVAWFDRQGAGLLARVALPLVPKQLDIAVGDKVEQEVTARWLKPSTVAPARQAALRQRFEEIAGRTFPGQALKLRFARLGNSGGFNAFALPNGTLFVLDGMTQDLSDDEVMAVLGHEAGHVKHRHAMRHLVQGIGLVAVAGVVMGDFSTVAASSMASVQTLRYGRNAEREADAEAQRLILREHLPNETLVGVWLKLRDAMRREGHTSEGVEWLSSHPPISERLESARRAAQNADPVR
;
A
#
# COMPACT_ATOMS: atom_id res chain seq x y z
N MET A 1 26.48 -23.59 -42.48
CA MET A 1 25.71 -23.72 -41.22
C MET A 1 24.99 -25.07 -41.22
N ARG A 2 25.36 -26.01 -40.36
CA ARG A 2 24.72 -27.34 -40.29
C ARG A 2 23.24 -27.17 -39.92
N SER A 3 22.31 -27.74 -40.68
CA SER A 3 20.90 -27.78 -40.30
C SER A 3 20.77 -28.60 -39.02
N GLN A 4 20.52 -27.95 -37.88
CA GLN A 4 20.27 -28.68 -36.63
C GLN A 4 18.98 -29.48 -36.80
N SER A 5 19.10 -30.80 -36.81
CA SER A 5 17.98 -31.74 -36.78
C SER A 5 17.99 -32.46 -35.44
N TYR A 6 16.84 -32.50 -34.76
CA TYR A 6 16.69 -33.20 -33.50
C TYR A 6 15.96 -34.51 -33.73
N THR A 7 16.34 -35.56 -33.02
CA THR A 7 15.65 -36.87 -33.05
C THR A 7 15.28 -37.27 -31.64
N ALA A 8 14.06 -37.77 -31.46
CA ALA A 8 13.57 -38.24 -30.17
C ALA A 8 12.69 -39.48 -30.35
N THR A 9 12.77 -40.41 -29.40
CA THR A 9 11.73 -41.41 -29.21
C THR A 9 10.62 -40.75 -28.41
N ALA A 10 9.38 -40.81 -28.88
CA ALA A 10 8.23 -40.14 -28.29
C ALA A 10 7.03 -41.10 -28.24
N ARG A 11 6.06 -40.79 -27.38
CA ARG A 11 4.81 -41.55 -27.29
C ARG A 11 3.75 -40.86 -28.14
N TRP A 12 3.22 -41.56 -29.12
CA TRP A 12 2.17 -41.06 -30.00
C TRP A 12 0.83 -41.66 -29.61
N PHE A 13 -0.20 -40.82 -29.61
CA PHE A 13 -1.61 -41.18 -29.49
C PHE A 13 -2.31 -40.73 -30.77
N ASP A 14 -3.10 -41.62 -31.36
CA ASP A 14 -3.79 -41.38 -32.63
C ASP A 14 -5.05 -40.50 -32.50
N GLY A 15 -5.48 -40.20 -31.26
CA GLY A 15 -6.66 -39.40 -30.97
C GLY A 15 -7.98 -40.18 -30.97
N VAL A 16 -7.91 -41.50 -31.23
CA VAL A 16 -9.08 -42.40 -31.29
C VAL A 16 -8.98 -43.46 -30.19
N GLU A 17 -7.81 -44.09 -30.05
CA GLU A 17 -7.52 -45.08 -29.03
C GLU A 17 -6.61 -44.49 -27.94
N ASN A 18 -6.94 -44.72 -26.67
CA ASN A 18 -6.10 -44.30 -25.55
C ASN A 18 -4.93 -45.28 -25.29
N ARG A 19 -4.23 -45.69 -26.35
CA ARG A 19 -3.09 -46.62 -26.30
C ARG A 19 -1.86 -45.95 -26.90
N PRO A 20 -0.83 -45.63 -26.10
CA PRO A 20 0.37 -44.99 -26.62
C PRO A 20 1.18 -45.97 -27.49
N GLN A 21 1.64 -45.49 -28.63
CA GLN A 21 2.62 -46.18 -29.46
C GLN A 21 3.97 -45.47 -29.38
N GLU A 22 5.05 -46.22 -29.22
CA GLU A 22 6.40 -45.66 -29.28
C GLU A 22 6.79 -45.40 -30.72
N VAL A 23 7.12 -44.14 -31.01
CA VAL A 23 7.52 -43.70 -32.34
C VAL A 23 8.85 -42.97 -32.26
N ARG A 24 9.64 -43.05 -33.32
CA ARG A 24 10.82 -42.20 -33.49
C ARG A 24 10.44 -41.04 -34.40
N VAL A 25 10.74 -39.83 -33.97
CA VAL A 25 10.47 -38.61 -34.73
C VAL A 25 11.75 -37.83 -35.01
N ARG A 26 11.75 -37.11 -36.13
CA ARG A 26 12.81 -36.18 -36.52
C ARG A 26 12.22 -34.79 -36.71
N LEU A 27 12.78 -33.82 -36.00
CA LEU A 27 12.47 -32.41 -36.16
C LEU A 27 13.55 -31.75 -37.00
N SER A 28 13.14 -31.23 -38.15
CA SER A 28 13.93 -30.37 -39.02
C SER A 28 13.51 -28.90 -38.85
N ARG A 29 14.19 -27.98 -39.55
CA ARG A 29 13.88 -26.54 -39.51
C ARG A 29 12.40 -26.24 -39.81
N HIS A 30 11.78 -27.00 -40.71
CA HIS A 30 10.43 -26.73 -41.21
C HIS A 30 9.42 -27.84 -40.95
N HIS A 31 9.86 -29.05 -40.61
CA HIS A 31 8.97 -30.21 -40.53
C HIS A 31 9.29 -31.14 -39.36
N LEU A 32 8.25 -31.79 -38.85
CA LEU A 32 8.32 -32.94 -37.97
C LEU A 32 7.97 -34.20 -38.79
N GLU A 33 8.84 -35.19 -38.78
CA GLU A 33 8.72 -36.42 -39.57
C GLU A 33 8.74 -37.65 -38.67
N PHE A 34 7.82 -38.58 -38.94
CA PHE A 34 7.82 -39.91 -38.33
C PHE A 34 8.86 -40.78 -39.04
N MET A 35 9.72 -41.42 -38.25
CA MET A 35 10.76 -42.32 -38.74
C MET A 35 10.33 -43.78 -38.55
N PRO A 36 10.82 -44.70 -39.39
CA PRO A 36 10.59 -46.13 -39.19
C PRO A 36 11.08 -46.60 -37.81
N TRP A 37 10.27 -47.42 -37.15
CA TRP A 37 10.54 -48.05 -35.85
C TRP A 37 10.10 -49.53 -35.91
N PRO A 38 10.88 -50.51 -35.41
CA PRO A 38 12.17 -50.41 -34.70
C PRO A 38 13.36 -50.06 -35.63
N PRO A 39 14.53 -49.65 -35.10
CA PRO A 39 15.73 -49.48 -35.93
C PRO A 39 16.02 -50.77 -36.70
N ARG A 40 16.29 -50.66 -38.02
CA ARG A 40 16.75 -51.83 -38.80
C ARG A 40 17.93 -52.44 -38.04
N PRO A 41 17.92 -53.76 -37.73
CA PRO A 41 19.09 -54.40 -37.16
C PRO A 41 20.27 -54.15 -38.09
N GLN A 42 21.41 -53.71 -37.54
CA GLN A 42 22.66 -53.81 -38.27
C GLN A 42 22.84 -55.29 -38.61
N ALA A 43 23.02 -55.59 -39.90
CA ALA A 43 23.07 -56.95 -40.37
C ALA A 43 24.26 -57.71 -39.75
N SER A 44 24.00 -58.44 -38.66
CA SER A 44 24.90 -59.43 -38.11
C SER A 44 24.11 -60.62 -37.56
N SER A 45 23.54 -61.43 -38.45
CA SER A 45 23.49 -62.89 -38.30
C SER A 45 22.92 -63.56 -39.56
N SER A 46 23.41 -64.76 -39.82
CA SER A 46 23.25 -65.55 -41.03
C SER A 46 22.00 -66.44 -41.00
N MET A 47 20.80 -65.86 -40.99
CA MET A 47 19.52 -66.55 -41.27
C MET A 47 18.43 -65.50 -41.54
N PRO A 48 17.64 -65.59 -42.65
CA PRO A 48 16.49 -64.73 -42.83
C PRO A 48 15.36 -65.13 -41.84
N PRO A 49 14.72 -64.18 -41.15
CA PRO A 49 13.58 -64.48 -40.28
C PRO A 49 12.39 -65.02 -41.10
N SER A 50 11.55 -65.84 -40.48
CA SER A 50 10.38 -66.44 -41.13
C SER A 50 9.33 -65.38 -41.53
N GLU A 51 8.56 -65.64 -42.59
CA GLU A 51 7.46 -64.74 -43.02
C GLU A 51 6.44 -64.46 -41.89
N ALA A 52 6.24 -65.43 -40.98
CA ALA A 52 5.37 -65.28 -39.83
C ALA A 52 5.94 -64.35 -38.74
N GLU A 53 7.25 -64.40 -38.48
CA GLU A 53 7.92 -63.44 -37.58
C GLU A 53 7.97 -62.04 -38.17
N LEU A 54 8.19 -61.91 -39.49
CA LEU A 54 8.12 -60.64 -40.22
C LEU A 54 6.71 -60.05 -40.25
N ALA A 55 5.66 -60.90 -40.27
CA ALA A 55 4.27 -60.46 -40.21
C ALA A 55 3.85 -60.06 -38.79
N ALA A 56 4.29 -60.79 -37.76
CA ALA A 56 3.96 -60.52 -36.35
C ALA A 56 4.74 -59.33 -35.76
N SER A 57 5.90 -58.98 -36.33
CA SER A 57 6.74 -57.86 -35.90
C SER A 57 6.60 -56.61 -36.77
N ARG A 58 5.61 -56.55 -37.68
CA ARG A 58 5.20 -55.31 -38.34
C ARG A 58 4.30 -54.52 -37.37
N PRO A 59 4.82 -53.52 -36.63
CA PRO A 59 3.91 -52.46 -36.23
C PRO A 59 3.29 -51.95 -37.53
N SER A 60 1.99 -51.72 -37.53
CA SER A 60 1.31 -50.90 -38.52
C SER A 60 2.00 -49.54 -38.51
N LEU A 61 3.10 -49.42 -39.25
CA LEU A 61 3.89 -48.21 -39.33
C LEU A 61 2.88 -47.13 -39.72
N PRO A 62 2.62 -46.11 -38.89
CA PRO A 62 2.03 -44.91 -39.44
C PRO A 62 2.95 -44.55 -40.60
N GLY A 63 2.42 -44.43 -41.81
CA GLY A 63 3.21 -44.17 -43.02
C GLY A 63 4.13 -42.96 -42.84
N LEU A 64 4.92 -42.59 -43.85
CA LEU A 64 5.72 -41.36 -43.79
C LEU A 64 4.83 -40.13 -43.49
N ARG A 65 4.60 -39.84 -42.21
CA ARG A 65 3.81 -38.72 -41.72
C ARG A 65 4.78 -37.56 -41.56
N ARG A 66 4.50 -36.49 -42.28
CA ARG A 66 5.30 -35.27 -42.29
C ARG A 66 4.37 -34.09 -42.03
N TYR A 67 4.60 -33.42 -40.92
CA TYR A 67 3.83 -32.24 -40.53
C TYR A 67 4.69 -30.99 -40.66
N THR A 68 4.08 -29.89 -41.10
CA THR A 68 4.76 -28.58 -41.07
C THR A 68 4.83 -28.10 -39.62
N ARG A 69 5.97 -27.49 -39.24
CA ARG A 69 6.16 -27.01 -37.87
C ARG A 69 5.11 -25.96 -37.46
N LYS A 70 4.61 -25.16 -38.41
CA LYS A 70 3.54 -24.17 -38.19
C LYS A 70 2.19 -24.81 -37.87
N GLY A 71 1.94 -26.05 -38.32
CA GLY A 71 0.70 -26.76 -38.05
C GLY A 71 0.69 -27.52 -36.73
N LEU A 72 1.78 -27.48 -35.95
CA LEU A 72 1.87 -28.18 -34.68
C LEU A 72 1.34 -27.30 -33.55
N SER A 73 0.48 -27.87 -32.69
CA SER A 73 0.08 -27.23 -31.43
C SER A 73 1.00 -27.70 -30.31
N VAL A 74 2.06 -26.95 -30.03
CA VAL A 74 3.07 -27.34 -29.06
C VAL A 74 2.72 -26.76 -27.68
N GLY A 75 2.66 -27.61 -26.66
CA GLY A 75 2.53 -27.19 -25.27
C GLY A 75 3.81 -26.54 -24.73
N GLU A 76 3.70 -25.81 -23.63
CA GLU A 76 4.86 -25.15 -23.03
C GLU A 76 5.93 -26.16 -22.59
N TRP A 77 7.20 -25.81 -22.81
CA TRP A 77 8.31 -26.66 -22.39
C TRP A 77 8.69 -26.38 -20.93
N TRP A 78 8.72 -27.44 -20.11
CA TRP A 78 9.16 -27.41 -18.72
C TRP A 78 10.22 -28.47 -18.43
N ARG A 79 11.19 -28.14 -17.56
CA ARG A 79 12.26 -29.07 -17.17
C ARG A 79 11.69 -30.24 -16.36
N GLY A 80 12.00 -31.47 -16.75
CA GLY A 80 11.46 -32.67 -16.09
C GLY A 80 10.02 -33.03 -16.48
N SER A 81 9.40 -32.33 -17.44
CA SER A 81 8.06 -32.67 -17.95
C SER A 81 8.09 -32.99 -19.45
N PRO A 82 7.31 -33.98 -19.89
CA PRO A 82 7.19 -34.26 -21.32
C PRO A 82 6.47 -33.10 -22.03
N THR A 83 6.86 -32.84 -23.28
CA THR A 83 6.26 -31.77 -24.10
C THR A 83 5.17 -32.37 -24.98
N PRO A 84 3.89 -32.03 -24.76
CA PRO A 84 2.81 -32.46 -25.64
C PRO A 84 2.84 -31.65 -26.94
N VAL A 85 2.65 -32.32 -28.07
CA VAL A 85 2.60 -31.74 -29.40
C VAL A 85 1.36 -32.28 -30.10
N GLY A 86 0.34 -31.45 -30.22
CA GLY A 86 -0.85 -31.72 -31.02
C GLY A 86 -0.52 -31.71 -32.52
N LEU A 87 -0.98 -32.73 -33.22
CA LEU A 87 -0.82 -32.91 -34.65
C LEU A 87 -2.10 -32.46 -35.39
N PRO A 88 -2.01 -31.95 -36.63
CA PRO A 88 -3.16 -31.51 -37.43
C PRO A 88 -4.25 -32.56 -37.67
N ASP A 89 -3.92 -33.84 -37.56
CA ASP A 89 -4.82 -34.97 -37.78
C ASP A 89 -5.53 -35.44 -36.49
N GLY A 90 -5.42 -34.68 -35.41
CA GLY A 90 -6.05 -34.98 -34.12
C GLY A 90 -5.21 -35.84 -33.19
N GLY A 91 -4.06 -36.36 -33.65
CA GLY A 91 -3.12 -37.10 -32.81
C GLY A 91 -2.34 -36.20 -31.86
N THR A 92 -1.78 -36.79 -30.79
CA THR A 92 -0.88 -36.08 -29.85
C THR A 92 0.43 -36.84 -29.67
N LEU A 93 1.53 -36.12 -29.74
CA LEU A 93 2.88 -36.64 -29.53
C LEU A 93 3.44 -36.11 -28.21
N TRP A 94 3.86 -37.01 -27.32
CA TRP A 94 4.50 -36.68 -26.05
C TRP A 94 6.00 -36.90 -26.17
N ILE A 95 6.74 -35.80 -26.31
CA ILE A 95 8.20 -35.82 -26.35
C ILE A 95 8.71 -35.96 -24.92
N PRO A 96 9.67 -36.87 -24.62
CA PRO A 96 10.18 -37.07 -23.27
C PRO A 96 10.73 -35.78 -22.65
N ALA A 97 10.69 -35.74 -21.31
CA ALA A 97 11.28 -34.68 -20.53
C ALA A 97 12.76 -34.45 -20.88
N ASP A 98 13.19 -33.19 -20.77
CA ASP A 98 14.58 -32.75 -20.95
C ASP A 98 15.20 -33.05 -22.33
N ASN A 99 14.39 -33.43 -23.31
CA ASN A 99 14.83 -33.70 -24.67
C ASN A 99 15.11 -32.40 -25.44
N ALA A 100 16.19 -32.37 -26.22
CA ALA A 100 16.56 -31.23 -27.06
C ALA A 100 15.48 -30.87 -28.09
N MET A 101 14.70 -31.85 -28.57
CA MET A 101 13.56 -31.62 -29.46
C MET A 101 12.42 -30.86 -28.75
N GLY A 102 12.13 -31.18 -27.49
CA GLY A 102 11.12 -30.49 -26.69
C GLY A 102 11.48 -29.02 -26.50
N ARG A 103 12.73 -28.72 -26.14
CA ARG A 103 13.26 -27.35 -26.07
C ARG A 103 13.22 -26.61 -27.41
N ALA A 104 13.46 -27.32 -28.50
CA ALA A 104 13.47 -26.72 -29.84
C ALA A 104 12.05 -26.45 -30.36
N LEU A 105 11.03 -27.21 -29.91
CA LEU A 105 9.63 -27.06 -30.31
C LEU A 105 8.88 -26.08 -29.41
N GLY A 106 9.00 -26.23 -28.09
CA GLY A 106 8.24 -25.48 -27.10
C GLY A 106 8.90 -24.15 -26.80
N GLY A 107 8.11 -23.07 -26.91
CA GLY A 107 8.46 -21.80 -26.28
C GLY A 107 8.26 -21.89 -24.77
N GLN A 108 8.93 -21.00 -24.04
CA GLN A 108 8.59 -20.72 -22.65
C GLN A 108 7.98 -19.32 -22.59
N SER A 109 6.78 -19.21 -22.04
CA SER A 109 6.20 -17.92 -21.67
C SER A 109 7.09 -17.21 -20.63
N LEU A 110 6.95 -15.89 -20.53
CA LEU A 110 7.68 -15.09 -19.54
C LEU A 110 7.43 -15.61 -18.11
N THR A 111 6.19 -16.00 -17.81
CA THR A 111 5.78 -16.62 -16.54
C THR A 111 6.55 -17.91 -16.28
N THR A 112 6.66 -18.79 -17.29
CA THR A 112 7.38 -20.05 -17.17
C THR A 112 8.88 -19.85 -16.99
N GLN A 113 9.47 -18.84 -17.64
CA GLN A 113 10.87 -18.45 -17.41
C GLN A 113 11.11 -17.92 -15.99
N LEU A 114 10.19 -17.09 -15.47
CA LEU A 114 10.29 -16.53 -14.12
C LEU A 114 10.16 -17.60 -13.02
N ILE A 115 9.23 -18.55 -13.18
CA ILE A 115 8.96 -19.58 -12.16
C ILE A 115 9.97 -20.74 -12.23
N SER A 116 10.54 -21.03 -13.41
CA SER A 116 11.53 -22.12 -13.57
C SER A 116 12.92 -21.78 -13.03
N SER A 117 13.19 -20.52 -12.69
CA SER A 117 14.44 -20.08 -12.07
C SER A 117 14.19 -19.65 -10.62
N TRP A 118 14.77 -20.38 -9.67
CA TRP A 118 14.70 -20.04 -8.25
C TRP A 118 15.25 -18.64 -7.96
N ALA A 119 16.28 -18.21 -8.72
CA ALA A 119 16.88 -16.88 -8.57
C ALA A 119 15.91 -15.78 -9.02
N MET A 120 15.22 -15.98 -10.15
CA MET A 120 14.21 -15.02 -10.64
C MET A 120 12.99 -14.98 -9.73
N SER A 121 12.54 -16.14 -9.23
CA SER A 121 11.47 -16.22 -8.24
C SER A 121 11.84 -15.47 -6.94
N LEU A 122 13.07 -15.62 -6.45
CA LEU A 122 13.57 -14.87 -5.30
C LEU A 122 13.64 -13.36 -5.59
N CYS A 123 14.12 -12.95 -6.78
CA CYS A 123 14.11 -11.55 -7.18
C CYS A 123 12.70 -10.96 -7.22
N CYS A 124 11.71 -11.68 -7.76
CA CYS A 124 10.32 -11.26 -7.76
C CYS A 124 9.76 -11.13 -6.34
N LEU A 125 10.07 -12.07 -5.44
CA LEU A 125 9.67 -11.99 -4.04
C LEU A 125 10.30 -10.78 -3.34
N VAL A 126 11.59 -10.54 -3.52
CA VAL A 126 12.28 -9.37 -2.96
C VAL A 126 11.70 -8.07 -3.54
N ALA A 127 11.43 -8.02 -4.84
CA ALA A 127 10.79 -6.87 -5.47
C ALA A 127 9.38 -6.63 -4.93
N LEU A 128 8.59 -7.69 -4.69
CA LEU A 128 7.27 -7.58 -4.08
C LEU A 128 7.37 -7.08 -2.63
N ILE A 129 8.27 -7.63 -1.82
CA ILE A 129 8.50 -7.17 -0.44
C ILE A 129 8.93 -5.71 -0.44
N ALA A 130 9.85 -5.32 -1.32
CA ALA A 130 10.30 -3.94 -1.46
C ALA A 130 9.16 -3.01 -1.90
N LEU A 131 8.31 -3.45 -2.83
CA LEU A 131 7.13 -2.70 -3.28
C LEU A 131 6.12 -2.53 -2.15
N VAL A 132 5.81 -3.58 -1.40
CA VAL A 132 4.90 -3.54 -0.24
C VAL A 132 5.48 -2.62 0.84
N ALA A 133 6.76 -2.75 1.17
CA ALA A 133 7.42 -1.89 2.16
C ALA A 133 7.47 -0.42 1.69
N TRP A 134 7.71 -0.17 0.40
CA TRP A 134 7.63 1.18 -0.16
C TRP A 134 6.20 1.73 -0.10
N PHE A 135 5.21 0.91 -0.43
CA PHE A 135 3.81 1.31 -0.44
C PHE A 135 3.31 1.65 0.97
N ASP A 136 3.65 0.81 1.95
CA ASP A 136 3.36 1.03 3.37
C ASP A 136 3.97 2.34 3.87
N ARG A 137 5.24 2.61 3.51
CA ARG A 137 5.95 3.81 3.99
C ARG A 137 5.58 5.10 3.24
N GLN A 138 5.25 5.03 1.95
CA GLN A 138 5.10 6.21 1.09
C GLN A 138 3.88 6.15 0.16
N GLY A 139 3.55 4.98 -0.38
CA GLY A 139 2.49 4.81 -1.39
C GLY A 139 1.08 5.12 -0.87
N ALA A 140 0.71 4.60 0.31
CA ALA A 140 -0.58 4.89 0.95
C ALA A 140 -0.74 6.40 1.22
N GLY A 141 0.36 7.04 1.65
CA GLY A 141 0.46 8.46 1.89
C GLY A 141 0.10 9.31 0.67
N LEU A 142 0.69 8.94 -0.47
CA LEU A 142 0.48 9.58 -1.76
C LEU A 142 -0.95 9.36 -2.27
N LEU A 143 -1.43 8.13 -2.24
CA LEU A 143 -2.78 7.80 -2.68
C LEU A 143 -3.85 8.58 -1.92
N ALA A 144 -3.72 8.69 -0.60
CA ALA A 144 -4.68 9.48 0.17
C ALA A 144 -4.67 10.97 -0.19
N ARG A 145 -3.51 11.56 -0.50
CA ARG A 145 -3.46 12.97 -0.96
C ARG A 145 -4.16 13.16 -2.30
N VAL A 146 -4.04 12.19 -3.21
CA VAL A 146 -4.69 12.23 -4.53
C VAL A 146 -6.19 11.95 -4.43
N ALA A 147 -6.59 11.03 -3.53
CA ALA A 147 -7.99 10.63 -3.38
C ALA A 147 -8.82 11.62 -2.54
N LEU A 148 -8.21 12.32 -1.56
CA LEU A 148 -8.94 13.17 -0.63
C LEU A 148 -9.76 14.31 -1.28
N PRO A 149 -9.32 14.96 -2.37
CA PRO A 149 -10.15 15.92 -3.11
C PRO A 149 -11.46 15.33 -3.65
N LEU A 150 -11.52 14.01 -3.88
CA LEU A 150 -12.73 13.31 -4.31
C LEU A 150 -13.70 13.05 -3.15
N VAL A 151 -13.23 13.18 -1.91
CA VAL A 151 -14.02 12.96 -0.71
C VAL A 151 -14.81 14.23 -0.37
N PRO A 152 -16.15 14.20 -0.36
CA PRO A 152 -16.97 15.36 -0.02
C PRO A 152 -16.70 15.85 1.40
N LYS A 153 -16.76 17.18 1.64
CA LYS A 153 -16.57 17.77 2.97
C LYS A 153 -17.62 17.32 3.99
N GLN A 154 -18.80 16.91 3.54
CA GLN A 154 -19.85 16.36 4.39
C GLN A 154 -19.37 15.10 5.14
N LEU A 155 -18.45 14.34 4.53
CA LEU A 155 -17.86 13.18 5.17
C LEU A 155 -17.00 13.58 6.38
N ASP A 156 -16.31 14.72 6.29
CA ASP A 156 -15.50 15.24 7.40
C ASP A 156 -16.40 15.59 8.60
N ILE A 157 -17.56 16.20 8.33
CA ILE A 157 -18.54 16.55 9.36
C ILE A 157 -19.09 15.28 10.00
N ALA A 158 -19.55 14.31 9.20
CA ALA A 158 -20.12 13.07 9.72
C ALA A 158 -19.12 12.25 10.55
N VAL A 159 -17.88 12.11 10.07
CA VAL A 159 -16.81 11.42 10.82
C VAL A 159 -16.46 12.20 12.08
N GLY A 160 -16.29 13.51 11.98
CA GLY A 160 -15.93 14.36 13.12
C GLY A 160 -17.00 14.38 14.21
N ASP A 161 -18.28 14.44 13.86
CA ASP A 161 -19.38 14.42 14.83
C ASP A 161 -19.41 13.10 15.62
N LYS A 162 -19.13 11.97 14.96
CA LYS A 162 -19.01 10.66 15.62
C LYS A 162 -17.80 10.59 16.54
N VAL A 163 -16.64 11.07 16.08
CA VAL A 163 -15.43 11.11 16.90
C VAL A 163 -15.62 12.04 18.11
N GLU A 164 -16.28 13.19 17.93
CA GLU A 164 -16.58 14.14 19.00
C GLU A 164 -17.44 13.50 20.09
N GLN A 165 -18.49 12.77 19.71
CA GLN A 165 -19.35 12.03 20.64
C GLN A 165 -18.56 11.01 21.47
N GLU A 166 -17.74 10.19 20.82
CA GLU A 166 -16.94 9.15 21.49
C GLU A 166 -15.86 9.74 22.42
N VAL A 167 -15.09 10.72 21.94
CA VAL A 167 -14.04 11.39 22.72
C VAL A 167 -14.64 12.09 23.95
N THR A 168 -15.76 12.78 23.76
CA THR A 168 -16.43 13.50 24.84
C THR A 168 -17.01 12.55 25.87
N ALA A 169 -17.64 11.45 25.44
CA ALA A 169 -18.24 10.48 26.35
C ALA A 169 -17.20 9.68 27.14
N ARG A 170 -16.05 9.38 26.54
CA ARG A 170 -15.09 8.42 27.09
C ARG A 170 -13.91 9.05 27.83
N TRP A 171 -13.44 10.22 27.39
CA TRP A 171 -12.16 10.77 27.86
C TRP A 171 -12.25 12.19 28.42
N LEU A 172 -13.11 13.03 27.86
CA LEU A 172 -13.21 14.43 28.28
C LEU A 172 -14.18 14.61 29.44
N LYS A 173 -13.82 15.52 30.34
CA LYS A 173 -14.72 16.06 31.36
C LYS A 173 -14.95 17.55 31.10
N PRO A 174 -16.02 18.15 31.66
CA PRO A 174 -16.23 19.59 31.58
C PRO A 174 -15.01 20.37 32.10
N SER A 175 -14.64 21.43 31.39
CA SER A 175 -13.55 22.34 31.77
C SER A 175 -13.83 23.02 33.12
N THR A 176 -12.78 23.24 33.91
CA THR A 176 -12.81 24.05 35.14
C THR A 176 -12.37 25.50 34.92
N VAL A 177 -12.00 25.86 33.69
CA VAL A 177 -11.65 27.24 33.33
C VAL A 177 -12.87 28.14 33.52
N ALA A 178 -12.69 29.32 34.13
CA ALA A 178 -13.78 30.25 34.38
C ALA A 178 -14.59 30.55 33.09
N PRO A 179 -15.94 30.51 33.14
CA PRO A 179 -16.76 30.73 31.94
C PRO A 179 -16.47 32.05 31.20
N ALA A 180 -16.14 33.11 31.95
CA ALA A 180 -15.75 34.39 31.37
C ALA A 180 -14.45 34.30 30.53
N ARG A 181 -13.46 33.53 31.00
CA ARG A 181 -12.21 33.31 30.26
C ARG A 181 -12.45 32.44 29.02
N GLN A 182 -13.27 31.40 29.14
CA GLN A 182 -13.66 30.59 27.98
C GLN A 182 -14.38 31.43 26.92
N ALA A 183 -15.28 32.31 27.33
CA ALA A 183 -16.00 33.22 26.43
C ALA A 183 -15.03 34.20 25.74
N ALA A 184 -14.11 34.82 26.48
CA ALA A 184 -13.12 35.74 25.93
C ALA A 184 -12.21 35.07 24.88
N LEU A 185 -11.67 33.88 25.20
CA LEU A 185 -10.83 33.12 24.27
C LEU A 185 -11.62 32.66 23.04
N ARG A 186 -12.87 32.23 23.22
CA ARG A 186 -13.75 31.81 22.12
C ARG A 186 -14.06 32.97 21.19
N GLN A 187 -14.49 34.11 21.73
CA GLN A 187 -14.79 35.29 20.94
C GLN A 187 -13.57 35.74 20.13
N ARG A 188 -12.41 35.87 20.80
CA ARG A 188 -11.15 36.25 20.14
C ARG A 188 -10.80 35.28 19.02
N PHE A 189 -10.91 33.98 19.26
CA PHE A 189 -10.64 32.97 18.24
C PHE A 189 -11.61 33.06 17.07
N GLU A 190 -12.91 33.21 17.30
CA GLU A 190 -13.93 33.34 16.25
C GLU A 190 -13.66 34.55 15.34
N GLU A 191 -13.28 35.70 15.91
CA GLU A 191 -12.92 36.91 15.15
C GLU A 191 -11.66 36.72 14.29
N ILE A 192 -10.64 36.06 14.83
CA ILE A 192 -9.40 35.74 14.10
C ILE A 192 -9.68 34.68 13.02
N ALA A 193 -10.43 33.63 13.35
CA ALA A 193 -10.74 32.51 12.48
C ALA A 193 -11.56 32.95 11.27
N GLY A 194 -12.55 33.82 11.47
CA GLY A 194 -13.36 34.38 10.38
C GLY A 194 -12.51 35.13 9.34
N ARG A 195 -11.42 35.78 9.76
CA ARG A 195 -10.49 36.49 8.87
C ARG A 195 -9.45 35.56 8.26
N THR A 196 -8.89 34.66 9.05
CA THR A 196 -7.70 33.85 8.69
C THR A 196 -8.02 32.54 7.99
N PHE A 197 -9.17 31.94 8.30
CA PHE A 197 -9.61 30.64 7.76
C PHE A 197 -10.99 30.75 7.07
N PRO A 198 -11.14 31.57 6.03
CA PRO A 198 -12.43 31.77 5.38
C PRO A 198 -12.99 30.47 4.81
N GLY A 199 -14.29 30.23 5.02
CA GLY A 199 -15.00 29.04 4.57
C GLY A 199 -14.74 27.76 5.39
N GLN A 200 -14.05 27.87 6.53
CA GLN A 200 -13.94 26.80 7.52
C GLN A 200 -14.92 27.07 8.67
N ALA A 201 -15.73 26.07 9.01
CA ALA A 201 -16.63 26.14 10.16
C ALA A 201 -15.90 25.67 11.42
N LEU A 202 -15.10 26.55 12.01
CA LEU A 202 -14.29 26.24 13.20
C LEU A 202 -15.07 26.53 14.48
N LYS A 203 -15.05 25.60 15.44
CA LYS A 203 -15.76 25.72 16.72
C LYS A 203 -14.80 25.46 17.87
N LEU A 204 -14.68 26.40 18.81
CA LEU A 204 -13.81 26.23 19.98
C LEU A 204 -14.56 25.70 21.21
N ARG A 205 -14.08 24.57 21.74
CA ARG A 205 -14.53 23.95 22.97
C ARG A 205 -13.39 23.84 24.00
N PHE A 206 -13.76 23.85 25.27
CA PHE A 206 -12.85 23.65 26.39
C PHE A 206 -13.23 22.38 27.13
N ALA A 207 -12.22 21.61 27.52
CA ALA A 207 -12.42 20.38 28.24
C ALA A 207 -11.23 20.10 29.15
N ARG A 208 -11.36 19.11 30.02
CA ARG A 208 -10.24 18.60 30.80
C ARG A 208 -10.07 17.11 30.56
N LEU A 209 -8.83 16.66 30.52
CA LEU A 209 -8.51 15.23 30.45
C LEU A 209 -8.24 14.70 31.87
N GLY A 210 -8.99 13.67 32.27
CA GLY A 210 -8.78 13.01 33.57
C GLY A 210 -8.88 14.00 34.74
N ASN A 211 -7.91 13.94 35.66
CA ASN A 211 -7.78 14.85 36.80
C ASN A 211 -6.67 15.90 36.64
N SER A 212 -5.68 15.66 35.78
CA SER A 212 -4.52 16.52 35.54
C SER A 212 -4.81 17.73 34.64
N GLY A 213 -5.99 17.82 34.04
CA GLY A 213 -6.33 18.87 33.08
C GLY A 213 -5.80 18.56 31.68
N GLY A 214 -4.54 18.12 31.60
CA GLY A 214 -3.83 17.78 30.36
C GLY A 214 -3.29 19.02 29.64
N PHE A 215 -2.00 19.03 29.28
CA PHE A 215 -1.40 20.08 28.45
C PHE A 215 -1.56 19.72 26.97
N ASN A 216 -2.75 19.85 26.40
CA ASN A 216 -2.97 19.53 24.98
C ASN A 216 -4.08 20.37 24.33
N ALA A 217 -4.07 20.40 23.00
CA ALA A 217 -5.17 20.84 22.15
C ALA A 217 -5.26 19.91 20.94
N PHE A 218 -6.44 19.78 20.34
CA PHE A 218 -6.60 18.97 19.14
C PHE A 218 -7.81 19.41 18.31
N ALA A 219 -7.71 19.25 17.00
CA ALA A 219 -8.80 19.44 16.05
C ALA A 219 -9.43 18.13 15.57
N LEU A 220 -10.76 18.15 15.43
CA LEU A 220 -11.55 17.08 14.83
C LEU A 220 -11.90 17.39 13.36
N PRO A 221 -12.19 16.36 12.54
CA PRO A 221 -12.55 16.54 11.13
C PRO A 221 -13.73 17.50 10.89
N ASN A 222 -14.69 17.60 11.81
CA ASN A 222 -15.85 18.47 11.69
C ASN A 222 -15.56 19.95 11.99
N GLY A 223 -14.31 20.30 12.27
CA GLY A 223 -13.90 21.67 12.61
C GLY A 223 -14.03 22.02 14.09
N THR A 224 -14.39 21.08 14.96
CA THR A 224 -14.34 21.28 16.41
C THR A 224 -12.89 21.21 16.90
N LEU A 225 -12.44 22.28 17.56
CA LEU A 225 -11.14 22.38 18.22
C LEU A 225 -11.37 22.30 19.74
N PHE A 226 -10.63 21.42 20.40
CA PHE A 226 -10.60 21.33 21.85
C PHE A 226 -9.29 21.92 22.38
N VAL A 227 -9.39 22.78 23.39
CA VAL A 227 -8.25 23.20 24.22
C VAL A 227 -8.45 22.65 25.61
N LEU A 228 -7.42 21.95 26.11
CA LEU A 228 -7.47 21.39 27.45
C LEU A 228 -7.05 22.41 28.51
N ASP A 229 -7.63 22.26 29.70
CA ASP A 229 -7.43 23.19 30.82
C ASP A 229 -5.94 23.44 31.13
N GLY A 230 -5.09 22.42 31.06
CA GLY A 230 -3.65 22.56 31.33
C GLY A 230 -2.96 23.55 30.38
N MET A 231 -3.36 23.60 29.11
CA MET A 231 -2.83 24.62 28.19
C MET A 231 -3.31 26.02 28.55
N THR A 232 -4.59 26.18 28.89
CA THR A 232 -5.11 27.52 29.25
C THR A 232 -4.48 28.10 30.53
N GLN A 233 -3.98 27.24 31.42
CA GLN A 233 -3.35 27.67 32.66
C GLN A 233 -1.90 28.13 32.45
N ASP A 234 -1.16 27.44 31.59
CA ASP A 234 0.28 27.66 31.38
C ASP A 234 0.60 28.60 30.20
N LEU A 235 -0.34 28.77 29.24
CA LEU A 235 -0.18 29.62 28.07
C LEU A 235 -0.84 30.99 28.27
N SER A 236 -0.22 32.02 27.66
CA SER A 236 -0.85 33.33 27.46
C SER A 236 -1.97 33.23 26.42
N ASP A 237 -2.86 34.21 26.38
CA ASP A 237 -3.95 34.21 25.41
C ASP A 237 -3.43 34.26 23.95
N ASP A 238 -2.29 34.93 23.70
CA ASP A 238 -1.64 34.97 22.38
C ASP A 238 -1.07 33.60 22.00
N GLU A 239 -0.44 32.91 22.95
CA GLU A 239 0.08 31.55 22.77
C GLU A 239 -1.07 30.56 22.52
N VAL A 240 -2.21 30.72 23.20
CA VAL A 240 -3.42 29.93 22.92
C VAL A 240 -3.91 30.19 21.49
N MET A 241 -3.92 31.44 21.02
CA MET A 241 -4.30 31.74 19.63
C MET A 241 -3.33 31.11 18.62
N ALA A 242 -2.02 31.09 18.91
CA ALA A 242 -1.05 30.42 18.06
C ALA A 242 -1.27 28.90 17.99
N VAL A 243 -1.54 28.25 19.12
CA VAL A 243 -1.92 26.82 19.18
C VAL A 243 -3.20 26.57 18.38
N LEU A 244 -4.22 27.41 18.55
CA LEU A 244 -5.46 27.29 17.79
C LEU A 244 -5.27 27.51 16.28
N GLY A 245 -4.33 28.37 15.88
CA GLY A 245 -3.92 28.53 14.49
C GLY A 245 -3.31 27.27 13.90
N HIS A 246 -2.48 26.57 14.71
CA HIS A 246 -1.93 25.26 14.35
C HIS A 246 -3.05 24.22 14.17
N GLU A 247 -3.94 24.09 15.15
CA GLU A 247 -5.08 23.16 15.10
C GLU A 247 -6.04 23.45 13.92
N ALA A 248 -6.32 24.73 13.66
CA ALA A 248 -7.10 25.14 12.50
C ALA A 248 -6.41 24.78 11.18
N GLY A 249 -5.08 24.76 11.14
CA GLY A 249 -4.30 24.24 10.03
C GLY A 249 -4.56 22.76 9.76
N HIS A 250 -4.68 21.93 10.80
CA HIS A 250 -5.05 20.52 10.63
C HIS A 250 -6.45 20.34 10.00
N VAL A 251 -7.42 21.17 10.39
CA VAL A 251 -8.75 21.18 9.77
C VAL A 251 -8.67 21.63 8.31
N LYS A 252 -8.00 22.77 8.06
CA LYS A 252 -7.88 23.37 6.72
C LYS A 252 -7.31 22.38 5.70
N HIS A 253 -6.25 21.67 6.08
CA HIS A 253 -5.56 20.70 5.21
C HIS A 253 -6.13 19.28 5.29
N ARG A 254 -7.23 19.10 6.04
CA ARG A 254 -7.95 17.83 6.25
C ARG A 254 -7.00 16.71 6.71
N HIS A 255 -6.07 17.02 7.62
CA HIS A 255 -5.01 16.08 8.04
C HIS A 255 -5.57 14.82 8.69
N ALA A 256 -6.60 14.95 9.54
CA ALA A 256 -7.26 13.80 10.16
C ALA A 256 -7.88 12.87 9.11
N MET A 257 -8.60 13.42 8.12
CA MET A 257 -9.20 12.62 7.04
C MET A 257 -8.15 12.01 6.12
N ARG A 258 -7.07 12.75 5.83
CA ARG A 258 -5.92 12.21 5.10
C ARG A 258 -5.34 11.00 5.84
N HIS A 259 -5.13 11.11 7.16
CA HIS A 259 -4.62 10.04 7.99
C HIS A 259 -5.55 8.82 8.03
N LEU A 260 -6.86 9.04 8.19
CA LEU A 260 -7.86 7.97 8.16
C LEU A 260 -7.87 7.24 6.81
N VAL A 261 -7.87 7.98 5.69
CA VAL A 261 -7.83 7.37 4.35
C VAL A 261 -6.51 6.61 4.12
N GLN A 262 -5.39 7.08 4.70
CA GLN A 262 -4.10 6.37 4.64
C GLN A 262 -4.13 5.05 5.43
N GLY A 263 -4.69 5.05 6.63
CA GLY A 263 -4.63 3.92 7.55
C GLY A 263 -5.63 2.81 7.25
N ILE A 264 -6.89 3.16 6.95
CA ILE A 264 -7.97 2.18 6.77
C ILE A 264 -8.53 2.12 5.35
N GLY A 265 -8.08 3.03 4.47
CA GLY A 265 -8.56 3.12 3.09
C GLY A 265 -9.94 3.77 2.95
N LEU A 266 -10.25 4.23 1.73
CA LEU A 266 -11.46 5.02 1.46
C LEU A 266 -12.77 4.26 1.71
N VAL A 267 -12.80 2.95 1.41
CA VAL A 267 -13.99 2.09 1.58
C VAL A 267 -14.36 1.94 3.05
N ALA A 268 -13.36 1.79 3.94
CA ALA A 268 -13.61 1.70 5.37
C ALA A 268 -14.13 3.02 5.95
N VAL A 269 -13.63 4.16 5.48
CA VAL A 269 -14.14 5.48 5.87
C VAL A 269 -15.61 5.66 5.48
N ALA A 270 -16.05 5.13 4.33
CA ALA A 270 -17.46 5.14 3.95
C ALA A 270 -18.33 4.25 4.87
N GLY A 271 -17.80 3.10 5.30
CA GLY A 271 -18.46 2.20 6.25
C GLY A 271 -18.77 2.85 7.61
N VAL A 272 -17.88 3.73 8.10
CA VAL A 272 -18.09 4.55 9.32
C VAL A 272 -19.40 5.33 9.27
N VAL A 273 -19.65 5.98 8.14
CA VAL A 273 -20.82 6.83 7.98
C VAL A 273 -22.10 6.02 7.88
N MET A 274 -22.01 4.81 7.31
CA MET A 274 -23.15 3.90 7.20
C MET A 274 -23.45 3.14 8.51
N GLY A 275 -22.67 3.39 9.57
CA GLY A 275 -22.88 2.79 10.89
C GLY A 275 -22.18 1.45 11.12
N ASP A 276 -21.38 0.96 10.16
CA ASP A 276 -20.46 -0.16 10.39
C ASP A 276 -19.19 0.35 11.06
N PHE A 277 -19.33 0.66 12.35
CA PHE A 277 -18.23 1.12 13.17
C PHE A 277 -17.38 -0.06 13.69
N SER A 278 -17.69 -1.31 13.37
CA SER A 278 -16.99 -2.47 13.95
C SER A 278 -15.51 -2.55 13.54
N THR A 279 -15.21 -2.20 12.29
CA THR A 279 -13.85 -2.16 11.72
C THR A 279 -13.10 -0.86 12.05
N VAL A 280 -13.84 0.24 12.24
CA VAL A 280 -13.26 1.55 12.53
C VAL A 280 -13.10 1.81 14.03
N ALA A 281 -14.03 1.43 14.90
CA ALA A 281 -13.86 1.59 16.36
C ALA A 281 -12.56 0.96 16.88
N ALA A 282 -12.23 -0.24 16.40
CA ALA A 282 -11.03 -0.96 16.84
C ALA A 282 -9.72 -0.29 16.36
N SER A 283 -9.75 0.42 15.23
CA SER A 283 -8.57 1.05 14.62
C SER A 283 -8.50 2.57 14.89
N SER A 284 -9.61 3.29 14.82
CA SER A 284 -9.71 4.74 15.01
C SER A 284 -9.65 5.19 16.47
N MET A 285 -10.11 4.39 17.45
CA MET A 285 -10.02 4.79 18.87
C MET A 285 -8.57 4.81 19.36
N ALA A 286 -7.72 3.92 18.83
CA ALA A 286 -6.27 4.00 19.01
C ALA A 286 -5.65 5.12 18.17
N SER A 287 -6.13 5.32 16.93
CA SER A 287 -5.58 6.33 16.01
C SER A 287 -5.86 7.79 16.42
N VAL A 288 -7.02 8.10 17.02
CA VAL A 288 -7.36 9.46 17.48
C VAL A 288 -6.50 9.85 18.70
N GLN A 289 -6.25 8.90 19.60
CA GLN A 289 -5.34 9.06 20.75
C GLN A 289 -3.86 9.20 20.33
N THR A 290 -3.52 8.68 19.14
CA THR A 290 -2.17 8.68 18.57
C THR A 290 -2.15 9.31 17.19
N LEU A 291 -2.88 10.42 16.96
CA LEU A 291 -2.80 11.19 15.70
C LEU A 291 -1.40 11.80 15.59
N ARG A 292 -0.43 10.95 15.29
CA ARG A 292 0.93 11.28 14.91
C ARG A 292 0.85 11.65 13.46
N TYR A 293 0.52 12.91 13.22
CA TYR A 293 0.59 13.41 11.88
C TYR A 293 2.03 13.34 11.38
N GLY A 294 2.20 12.99 10.11
CA GLY A 294 3.54 12.96 9.51
C GLY A 294 4.17 14.36 9.52
N ARG A 295 5.50 14.43 9.51
CA ARG A 295 6.27 15.70 9.52
C ARG A 295 5.79 16.78 8.53
N ASN A 296 5.24 16.39 7.37
CA ASN A 296 4.70 17.35 6.41
C ASN A 296 3.43 18.03 6.91
N ALA A 297 2.53 17.28 7.55
CA ALA A 297 1.30 17.82 8.09
C ALA A 297 1.58 18.77 9.27
N GLU A 298 2.54 18.43 10.13
CA GLU A 298 3.04 19.33 11.18
C GLU A 298 3.59 20.63 10.60
N ARG A 299 4.42 20.56 9.55
CA ARG A 299 4.95 21.76 8.88
C ARG A 299 3.86 22.59 8.21
N GLU A 300 2.85 21.95 7.61
CA GLU A 300 1.68 22.63 7.04
C GLU A 300 0.89 23.38 8.13
N ALA A 301 0.67 22.76 9.28
CA ALA A 301 -0.04 23.36 10.41
C ALA A 301 0.78 24.46 11.11
N ASP A 302 2.07 24.27 11.33
CA ASP A 302 2.98 25.29 11.87
C ASP A 302 3.03 26.54 10.98
N ALA A 303 3.00 26.36 9.65
CA ALA A 303 2.94 27.47 8.72
C ALA A 303 1.62 28.26 8.83
N GLU A 304 0.49 27.60 9.10
CA GLU A 304 -0.77 28.31 9.36
C GLU A 304 -0.75 29.06 10.69
N ALA A 305 -0.15 28.49 11.74
CA ALA A 305 0.06 29.18 13.02
C ALA A 305 0.92 30.44 12.86
N GLN A 306 2.01 30.36 12.10
CA GLN A 306 2.86 31.51 11.78
C GLN A 306 2.12 32.58 10.98
N ARG A 307 1.31 32.18 9.99
CA ARG A 307 0.47 33.13 9.24
C ARG A 307 -0.54 33.84 10.14
N LEU A 308 -1.14 33.13 11.09
CA LEU A 308 -2.03 33.72 12.09
C LEU A 308 -1.27 34.75 12.94
N ILE A 309 -0.08 34.38 13.46
CA ILE A 309 0.77 35.28 14.25
C ILE A 309 1.05 36.57 13.50
N LEU A 310 1.50 36.48 12.25
CA LEU A 310 1.81 37.65 11.42
C LEU A 310 0.57 38.49 11.12
N ARG A 311 -0.54 37.85 10.77
CA ARG A 311 -1.78 38.54 10.38
C ARG A 311 -2.44 39.27 11.55
N GLU A 312 -2.38 38.68 12.73
CA GLU A 312 -2.94 39.24 13.96
C GLU A 312 -1.93 40.08 14.75
N HIS A 313 -0.75 40.34 14.17
CA HIS A 313 0.31 41.16 14.76
C HIS A 313 0.71 40.68 16.16
N LEU A 314 0.66 39.36 16.39
CA LEU A 314 1.15 38.76 17.62
C LEU A 314 2.68 38.81 17.63
N PRO A 315 3.32 38.76 18.82
CA PRO A 315 4.77 38.69 18.90
C PRO A 315 5.32 37.54 18.06
N ASN A 316 6.34 37.81 17.23
CA ASN A 316 6.92 36.82 16.31
C ASN A 316 7.45 35.58 17.04
N GLU A 317 7.87 35.73 18.30
CA GLU A 317 8.37 34.66 19.17
C GLU A 317 7.27 33.84 19.85
N THR A 318 5.98 34.16 19.64
CA THR A 318 4.85 33.48 20.32
C THR A 318 4.90 31.96 20.12
N LEU A 319 5.12 31.49 18.88
CA LEU A 319 5.18 30.05 18.60
C LEU A 319 6.43 29.39 19.20
N VAL A 320 7.53 30.13 19.33
CA VAL A 320 8.74 29.66 20.04
C VAL A 320 8.43 29.46 21.53
N GLY A 321 7.72 30.40 22.15
CA GLY A 321 7.23 30.29 23.53
C GLY A 321 6.38 29.04 23.77
N VAL A 322 5.40 28.81 22.89
CA VAL A 322 4.55 27.59 22.91
C VAL A 322 5.40 26.32 22.91
N TRP A 323 6.35 26.19 21.98
CA TRP A 323 7.18 24.98 21.87
C TRP A 323 8.08 24.75 23.08
N LEU A 324 8.61 25.82 23.67
CA LEU A 324 9.40 25.73 24.89
C LEU A 324 8.54 25.24 26.06
N LYS A 325 7.34 25.79 26.24
CA LYS A 325 6.40 25.38 27.29
C LYS A 325 5.91 23.95 27.09
N LEU A 326 5.62 23.53 25.86
CA LEU A 326 5.27 22.14 25.54
C LEU A 326 6.41 21.19 25.90
N ARG A 327 7.65 21.52 25.50
CA ARG A 327 8.83 20.73 25.86
C ARG A 327 8.98 20.61 27.38
N ASP A 328 8.72 21.69 28.10
CA ASP A 328 8.83 21.71 29.56
C ASP A 328 7.72 20.91 30.23
N ALA A 329 6.49 20.99 29.72
CA ALA A 329 5.37 20.14 30.14
C ALA A 329 5.67 18.65 29.93
N MET A 330 6.17 18.27 28.75
CA MET A 330 6.57 16.88 28.47
C MET A 330 7.68 16.37 29.38
N ARG A 331 8.60 17.25 29.82
CA ARG A 331 9.64 16.89 30.80
C ARG A 331 9.07 16.70 32.20
N ARG A 332 8.12 17.55 32.62
CA ARG A 332 7.45 17.46 33.93
C ARG A 332 6.61 16.18 34.07
N GLU A 333 6.00 15.74 32.99
CA GLU A 333 5.15 14.53 32.98
C GLU A 333 5.94 13.22 32.77
N GLY A 334 7.28 13.30 32.73
CA GLY A 334 8.25 12.29 32.28
C GLY A 334 7.83 10.83 32.31
N HIS A 335 7.87 10.16 31.16
CA HIS A 335 7.80 8.69 30.92
C HIS A 335 6.97 7.83 31.90
N THR A 336 5.92 8.37 32.50
CA THR A 336 5.01 7.58 33.32
C THR A 336 4.09 6.85 32.35
N SER A 337 4.10 5.52 32.43
CA SER A 337 3.28 4.60 31.64
C SER A 337 1.75 4.79 31.81
N GLU A 338 1.32 5.77 32.62
CA GLU A 338 -0.07 6.17 32.83
C GLU A 338 -0.40 7.58 32.31
N GLY A 339 0.62 8.34 31.85
CA GLY A 339 0.45 9.60 31.13
C GLY A 339 0.07 9.29 29.68
N VAL A 340 -1.23 9.13 29.46
CA VAL A 340 -1.85 8.73 28.18
C VAL A 340 -1.16 9.42 26.98
N GLU A 341 -0.87 8.63 25.95
CA GLU A 341 -0.23 8.94 24.64
C GLU A 341 -0.65 10.24 23.91
N TRP A 342 -1.62 11.01 24.42
CA TRP A 342 -2.13 12.27 23.87
C TRP A 342 -1.06 13.34 23.66
N LEU A 343 -0.05 13.44 24.54
CA LEU A 343 1.04 14.42 24.40
C LEU A 343 2.05 14.06 23.30
N SER A 344 1.90 12.87 22.70
CA SER A 344 2.80 12.35 21.68
C SER A 344 2.25 12.47 20.25
N SER A 345 1.22 13.30 20.01
CA SER A 345 0.63 13.51 18.68
C SER A 345 1.51 14.33 17.72
N HIS A 346 2.46 15.14 18.21
CA HIS A 346 3.22 16.05 17.33
C HIS A 346 4.77 15.99 17.46
N PRO A 347 5.43 14.90 17.01
CA PRO A 347 6.90 14.80 16.97
C PRO A 347 7.54 15.39 15.68
N PRO A 348 8.81 15.86 15.68
CA PRO A 348 9.73 16.15 16.79
C PRO A 348 9.84 17.66 17.11
N ILE A 349 9.70 18.03 18.38
CA ILE A 349 9.69 19.44 18.86
C ILE A 349 10.96 20.23 18.49
N SER A 350 12.13 19.59 18.42
CA SER A 350 13.40 20.27 18.08
C SER A 350 13.37 20.91 16.69
N GLU A 351 12.95 20.16 15.68
CA GLU A 351 12.82 20.63 14.29
C GLU A 351 11.81 21.79 14.20
N ARG A 352 10.70 21.67 14.93
CA ARG A 352 9.62 22.67 14.94
C ARG A 352 10.06 23.95 15.65
N LEU A 353 10.79 23.83 16.76
CA LEU A 353 11.37 24.96 17.47
C LEU A 353 12.38 25.71 16.60
N GLU A 354 13.24 25.00 15.86
CA GLU A 354 14.17 25.61 14.90
C GLU A 354 13.45 26.28 13.73
N SER A 355 12.37 25.67 13.23
CA SER A 355 11.51 26.26 12.20
C SER A 355 10.84 27.55 12.70
N ALA A 356 10.28 27.52 13.92
CA ALA A 356 9.64 28.67 14.55
C ALA A 356 10.63 29.83 14.79
N ARG A 357 11.85 29.53 15.27
CA ARG A 357 12.91 30.54 15.43
C ARG A 357 13.30 31.20 14.11
N ARG A 358 13.47 30.41 13.05
CA ARG A 358 13.77 30.95 11.72
C ARG A 358 12.65 31.84 11.21
N ALA A 359 11.39 31.44 11.41
CA ALA A 359 10.25 32.26 11.03
C ALA A 359 10.17 33.56 11.83
N ALA A 360 10.44 33.51 13.14
CA ALA A 360 10.45 34.68 14.00
C ALA A 360 11.53 35.70 13.59
N GLN A 361 12.72 35.22 13.21
CA GLN A 361 13.83 36.05 12.73
C GLN A 361 13.57 36.70 11.36
N ASN A 362 12.89 35.97 10.47
CA ASN A 362 12.61 36.44 9.11
C ASN A 362 11.35 37.31 9.01
N ALA A 363 10.54 37.34 10.07
CA ALA A 363 9.38 38.21 10.16
C ALA A 363 9.84 39.64 10.44
N ASP A 364 9.39 40.59 9.63
CA ASP A 364 9.59 42.01 9.92
C ASP A 364 9.10 42.30 11.35
N PRO A 365 9.84 43.09 12.15
CA PRO A 365 9.39 43.44 13.49
C PRO A 365 8.03 44.12 13.38
N VAL A 366 7.06 43.61 14.16
CA VAL A 366 5.73 44.23 14.30
C VAL A 366 5.95 45.71 14.64
N ARG A 367 5.59 46.59 13.70
CA ARG A 367 5.80 48.04 13.81
C ARG A 367 4.86 48.69 14.81
#